data_AF-Q2VKV0-F1
#
_entry.id   AF-Q2VKV0-F1
#
_cell.length_a   1.000
_cell.length_b   1.000
_cell.length_c   1.000
_cell.angle_alpha   90.00
_cell.angle_beta   90.00
_cell.angle_gamma   90.00
#
_symmetry.space_group_name_H-M   'P 1'
#
loop_
_entity.id
_entity.type
_entity.pdbx_description
1 polymer ?
#
loop_
_entity_poly.entity_id
_entity_poly.type
_entity_poly.pdbx_seq_one_letter_code
_entity_poly.pdbx_strand_id
1 'polypeptide(L)'
;LTVDGILNCVQTVTESGSSLAGLAIPELKNTAACLSFVPDDATNLNPQKLVDIIYKFVQRLFEKQKCLVASIGRIHAAVLPALQGLLGKKCLPRKR
;
A
#
# COMPACT_ATOMS: atom_id res chain seq x y z
N LEU A 1 -6.03 17.45 22.94
CA LEU A 1 -5.89 16.01 23.21
C LEU A 1 -5.20 15.84 24.55
N THR A 2 -5.64 14.91 25.39
CA THR A 2 -4.85 14.45 26.55
C THR A 2 -3.70 13.55 26.08
N VAL A 3 -2.71 13.30 26.94
CA VAL A 3 -1.60 12.37 26.64
C VAL A 3 -2.15 10.99 26.26
N ASP A 4 -3.14 10.48 26.99
CA ASP A 4 -3.83 9.22 26.66
C ASP A 4 -4.53 9.26 25.29
N GLY A 5 -5.10 10.41 24.93
CA GLY A 5 -5.70 10.60 23.60
C GLY A 5 -4.66 10.49 22.48
N ILE A 6 -3.45 11.03 22.69
CA ILE A 6 -2.34 10.94 21.72
C ILE A 6 -1.86 9.48 21.62
N LEU A 7 -1.65 8.82 22.75
CA LEU A 7 -1.20 7.42 22.79
C LEU A 7 -2.19 6.47 22.12
N ASN A 8 -3.50 6.67 22.33
CA ASN A 8 -4.55 5.91 21.64
C ASN A 8 -4.51 6.11 20.12
N CYS A 9 -4.20 7.31 19.65
CA CYS A 9 -4.05 7.59 18.23
C CYS A 9 -2.81 6.94 17.64
N VAL A 10 -1.67 7.03 18.33
CA VAL A 10 -0.44 6.31 17.94
C VAL A 10 -0.71 4.82 17.83
N GLN A 11 -1.32 4.21 18.85
CA GLN A 11 -1.66 2.80 18.85
C GLN A 11 -2.55 2.43 17.64
N THR A 12 -3.56 3.24 17.36
CA THR A 12 -4.48 3.00 16.22
C THR A 12 -3.77 3.10 14.88
N VAL A 13 -2.86 4.07 14.71
CA VAL A 13 -2.03 4.20 13.51
C VAL A 13 -1.11 2.99 13.37
N THR A 14 -0.46 2.55 14.45
CA THR A 14 0.45 1.42 14.44
C THR A 14 -0.26 0.11 14.12
N GLU A 15 -1.42 -0.16 14.73
CA GLU A 15 -2.25 -1.34 14.45
C GLU A 15 -2.71 -1.34 12.99
N SER A 16 -3.22 -0.21 12.51
CA SER A 16 -3.67 -0.06 11.13
C SER A 16 -2.53 -0.21 10.13
N GLY A 17 -1.38 0.43 10.39
CA GLY A 17 -0.19 0.36 9.56
C GLY A 17 0.38 -1.06 9.49
N SER A 18 0.36 -1.79 10.60
CA SER A 18 0.81 -3.19 10.64
C SER A 18 -0.12 -4.10 9.83
N SER A 19 -1.43 -3.90 9.96
CA SER A 19 -2.42 -4.63 9.14
C SER A 19 -2.24 -4.36 7.65
N LEU A 20 -1.99 -3.09 7.27
CA LEU A 20 -1.74 -2.70 5.87
C LEU A 20 -0.41 -3.25 5.35
N ALA A 21 0.63 -3.25 6.17
CA ALA A 21 1.93 -3.84 5.82
C ALA A 21 1.79 -5.33 5.45
N GLY A 22 0.94 -6.06 6.17
CA GLY A 22 0.61 -7.45 5.85
C GLY A 22 -0.01 -7.67 4.46
N LEU A 23 -0.61 -6.63 3.87
CA LEU A 23 -1.25 -6.69 2.55
C LEU A 23 -0.30 -6.31 1.40
N ALA A 24 0.86 -5.70 1.68
CA ALA A 24 1.75 -5.20 0.65
C ALA A 24 2.24 -6.29 -0.32
N ILE A 25 2.73 -7.43 0.20
CA ILE A 25 3.23 -8.54 -0.62
C ILE A 25 2.11 -9.20 -1.44
N PRO A 26 0.94 -9.57 -0.86
CA PRO A 26 -0.21 -10.07 -1.63
C PRO A 26 -0.63 -9.12 -2.76
N GLU A 27 -0.69 -7.81 -2.49
CA GLU A 27 -1.11 -6.82 -3.48
C GLU A 27 -0.11 -6.69 -4.65
N LEU A 28 1.19 -6.75 -4.35
CA LEU A 28 2.23 -6.80 -5.38
C LEU A 28 2.09 -8.06 -6.25
N LYS A 29 1.84 -9.22 -5.64
CA LYS A 29 1.61 -10.49 -6.37
C LYS A 29 0.37 -10.41 -7.26
N ASN A 30 -0.76 -9.91 -6.72
CA ASN A 30 -2.00 -9.74 -7.48
C ASN A 30 -1.82 -8.79 -8.67
N THR A 31 -1.08 -7.70 -8.44
CA THR A 31 -0.78 -6.71 -9.48
C THR A 31 0.14 -7.31 -10.55
N ALA A 32 1.20 -8.02 -10.15
CA ALA A 32 2.10 -8.71 -11.07
C ALA A 32 1.36 -9.76 -11.93
N ALA A 33 0.48 -10.55 -11.32
CA ALA A 33 -0.33 -11.54 -12.02
C ALA A 33 -1.25 -10.88 -13.06
N CYS A 34 -1.92 -9.77 -12.70
CA CYS A 34 -2.75 -9.00 -13.64
C CYS A 34 -1.94 -8.46 -14.83
N LEU A 35 -0.73 -7.99 -14.58
CA LEU A 35 0.18 -7.47 -15.62
C LEU A 35 0.82 -8.57 -16.47
N SER A 36 0.66 -9.84 -16.08
CA SER A 36 1.46 -10.96 -16.55
C SER A 36 2.95 -10.61 -16.52
N PHE A 37 3.37 -9.92 -15.45
CA PHE A 37 4.73 -9.42 -15.32
C PHE A 37 5.64 -10.55 -14.83
N VAL A 38 6.60 -10.91 -15.67
CA VAL A 38 7.70 -11.81 -15.32
C VAL A 38 8.98 -11.00 -15.52
N PRO A 39 9.79 -10.78 -14.47
CA PRO A 39 11.05 -10.07 -14.63
C PRO A 39 12.01 -10.88 -15.50
N ASP A 40 12.67 -10.20 -16.44
CA ASP A 40 13.58 -10.83 -17.41
C ASP A 40 14.76 -11.54 -16.72
N ASP A 41 15.24 -11.00 -15.58
CA ASP A 41 16.34 -11.53 -14.77
C ASP A 41 16.01 -11.36 -13.28
N ALA A 42 15.64 -12.45 -12.60
CA ALA A 42 15.42 -12.46 -11.15
C ALA A 42 16.62 -13.01 -10.35
N THR A 43 17.69 -13.43 -11.02
CA THR A 43 18.91 -13.97 -10.39
C THR A 43 19.94 -12.86 -10.16
N ASN A 44 20.65 -12.94 -9.02
CA ASN A 44 21.69 -11.96 -8.63
C ASN A 44 21.16 -10.50 -8.64
N LEU A 45 20.06 -10.28 -7.93
CA LEU A 45 19.43 -8.98 -7.69
C LEU A 45 20.39 -8.05 -6.94
N ASN A 46 21.15 -7.25 -7.69
CA ASN A 46 21.84 -6.10 -7.13
C ASN A 46 20.86 -4.91 -7.03
N PRO A 47 21.20 -3.86 -6.26
CA PRO A 47 20.30 -2.71 -6.06
C PRO A 47 19.87 -2.03 -7.36
N GLN A 48 20.77 -1.91 -8.34
CA GLN A 48 20.46 -1.30 -9.65
C GLN A 48 19.43 -2.13 -10.43
N LYS A 49 19.63 -3.44 -10.54
CA LYS A 49 18.69 -4.37 -11.18
C LYS A 49 17.33 -4.36 -10.50
N LEU A 50 17.31 -4.27 -9.16
CA LEU A 50 16.05 -4.16 -8.42
C LEU A 50 15.29 -2.88 -8.81
N VAL A 51 15.99 -1.75 -8.88
CA VAL A 51 15.39 -0.48 -9.32
C VAL A 51 14.85 -0.58 -10.74
N ASP A 52 15.60 -1.22 -11.66
CA ASP A 52 15.15 -1.42 -13.04
C ASP A 52 13.89 -2.30 -13.12
N ILE A 53 13.82 -3.36 -12.31
CA ILE A 53 12.63 -4.22 -12.23
C ILE A 53 11.43 -3.43 -11.72
N ILE A 54 11.60 -2.63 -10.66
CA ILE A 54 10.54 -1.79 -10.11
C ILE A 54 10.09 -0.77 -11.18
N TYR A 55 11.02 -0.14 -11.88
CA TYR A 55 10.70 0.82 -12.93
C TYR A 55 9.88 0.18 -14.06
N LYS A 56 10.34 -0.95 -14.60
CA LYS A 56 9.61 -1.71 -15.64
C LYS A 56 8.22 -2.15 -15.16
N PHE A 57 8.12 -2.60 -13.91
CA PHE A 57 6.85 -3.00 -13.30
C PHE A 57 5.87 -1.84 -13.25
N VAL A 58 6.31 -0.69 -12.76
CA VAL A 58 5.48 0.53 -12.64
C VAL A 58 5.09 1.05 -14.03
N GLN A 59 6.02 1.10 -14.98
CA GLN A 59 5.72 1.50 -16.35
C GLN A 59 4.61 0.64 -16.96
N ARG A 60 4.73 -0.69 -16.88
CA ARG A 60 3.73 -1.63 -17.40
C ARG A 60 2.39 -1.54 -16.66
N LEU A 61 2.42 -1.19 -15.37
CA LEU A 61 1.21 -0.93 -14.60
C LEU A 61 0.41 0.24 -15.18
N PHE A 62 1.08 1.35 -15.51
CA PHE A 62 0.42 2.51 -16.11
C PHE A 62 -0.08 2.24 -17.55
N GLU A 63 0.61 1.38 -18.30
CA GLU A 63 0.15 0.94 -19.64
C GLU A 63 -1.08 0.02 -19.59
N LYS A 64 -1.35 -0.62 -18.45
CA LYS A 64 -2.47 -1.56 -18.26
C LYS A 64 -3.51 -0.95 -17.31
N GLN A 65 -4.30 -0.01 -17.83
CA GLN A 65 -5.33 0.73 -17.07
C GLN A 65 -6.25 -0.18 -16.23
N LYS A 66 -6.68 -1.34 -16.74
CA LYS A 66 -7.52 -2.29 -15.99
C LYS A 66 -6.83 -2.78 -14.70
N CYS A 67 -5.54 -3.13 -14.79
CA CYS A 67 -4.77 -3.59 -13.65
C CYS A 67 -4.47 -2.46 -12.67
N LEU A 68 -4.21 -1.26 -13.16
CA LEU A 68 -4.03 -0.06 -12.35
C LEU A 68 -5.30 0.25 -11.54
N VAL A 69 -6.46 0.32 -12.19
CA VAL A 69 -7.74 0.59 -11.52
C VAL A 69 -8.07 -0.51 -10.50
N ALA A 70 -7.82 -1.78 -10.83
CA ALA A 70 -8.01 -2.87 -9.88
C ALA A 70 -7.08 -2.77 -8.67
N SER A 71 -5.81 -2.39 -8.87
CA SER A 71 -4.84 -2.18 -7.78
C SER A 71 -5.25 -1.02 -6.89
N ILE A 72 -5.66 0.12 -7.47
CA ILE A 72 -6.20 1.26 -6.72
C ILE A 72 -7.43 0.86 -5.91
N GLY A 73 -8.36 0.10 -6.49
CA GLY A 73 -9.56 -0.36 -5.80
C GLY A 73 -9.25 -1.22 -4.58
N ARG A 74 -8.27 -2.13 -4.67
CA ARG A 74 -7.82 -2.97 -3.55
C ARG A 74 -7.12 -2.14 -2.46
N ILE A 75 -6.22 -1.23 -2.85
CA ILE A 75 -5.57 -0.30 -1.91
C ILE A 75 -6.62 0.54 -1.20
N HIS A 76 -7.58 1.11 -1.92
CA HIS A 76 -8.64 1.91 -1.33
C HIS A 76 -9.48 1.09 -0.33
N ALA A 77 -9.86 -0.14 -0.68
CA ALA A 77 -10.60 -1.03 0.21
C ALA A 77 -9.80 -1.40 1.48
N ALA A 78 -8.48 -1.55 1.38
CA ALA A 78 -7.61 -1.84 2.52
C ALA A 78 -7.40 -0.61 3.42
N VAL A 79 -7.24 0.57 2.84
CA VAL A 79 -6.90 1.82 3.55
C VAL A 79 -8.14 2.50 4.16
N LEU A 80 -9.31 2.37 3.54
CA LEU A 80 -10.52 3.04 4.00
C LEU A 80 -10.91 2.66 5.45
N PRO A 81 -10.90 1.39 5.88
CA PRO A 81 -11.15 1.00 7.26
C PRO A 81 -10.14 1.61 8.25
N ALA A 82 -8.86 1.65 7.88
CA ALA A 82 -7.81 2.27 8.68
C ALA A 82 -8.08 3.78 8.88
N LEU A 83 -8.43 4.49 7.80
CA LEU A 83 -8.82 5.90 7.87
C LEU A 83 -10.08 6.12 8.71
N GLN A 84 -11.09 5.27 8.56
CA GLN A 84 -12.31 5.32 9.37
C GLN A 84 -12.03 5.09 10.85
N GLY A 85 -11.13 4.17 11.20
CA GLY A 85 -10.69 3.95 12.58
C GLY A 85 -10.03 5.19 13.18
N LEU A 86 -9.20 5.88 12.40
CA LEU A 86 -8.56 7.15 12.82
C LEU A 86 -9.57 8.30 12.96
N LEU A 87 -10.53 8.41 12.04
CA LEU A 87 -11.61 9.40 12.11
C LEU A 87 -12.53 9.15 13.32
N GLY A 88 -12.93 7.90 13.55
CA GLY A 88 -13.79 7.50 14.66
C GLY A 88 -13.16 7.79 16.02
N LYS A 89 -11.84 7.66 16.14
CA LYS A 89 -11.07 8.02 17.34
C LYS A 89 -10.64 9.49 17.40
N LYS A 90 -11.10 10.34 16.47
CA LYS A 90 -10.75 11.77 16.36
C LYS A 90 -9.22 12.02 16.31
N CYS A 91 -8.50 11.08 15.70
CA CYS A 91 -7.05 11.11 15.57
C CYS A 91 -6.56 11.96 14.39
N LEU A 92 -7.48 12.38 13.52
CA LEU A 92 -7.20 13.32 12.44
C LEU A 92 -7.69 14.72 12.82
N PRO A 93 -6.89 15.77 12.56
CA PRO A 93 -7.33 17.14 12.80
C PRO A 93 -8.55 17.43 11.92
N ARG A 94 -9.67 17.80 12.56
CA ARG A 94 -10.84 18.34 11.86
C ARG A 94 -10.40 19.66 11.22
N LYS A 95 -10.54 19.82 9.90
CA LYS A 95 -10.38 21.15 9.28
C LYS A 95 -11.28 22.11 10.05
N ARG A 96 -10.66 23.20 10.54
CA ARG A 96 -11.32 24.28 11.26
C ARG A 96 -12.23 25.05 10.32
#